data_AF-A0AAD4TJ77-F1
#
_entry.id   AF-A0AAD4TJ77-F1
#
_cell.length_a   1.000
_cell.length_b   1.000
_cell.length_c   1.000
_cell.angle_alpha   90.00
_cell.angle_beta   90.00
_cell.angle_gamma   90.00
#
_symmetry.space_group_name_H-M   'P 1'
#
loop_
_entity.id
_entity.type
_entity.pdbx_description
1 polymer ?
#
loop_
_entity_poly.entity_id
_entity_poly.type
_entity_poly.pdbx_seq_one_letter_code
_entity_poly.pdbx_strand_id
1 'polypeptide(L)'
;MSTQMHSAKGKEVQESHVGCTSPNSSKVIGKEKKHHRDTTYEIRTFTVQCAACNKWRLIPTREKYEEIRENISRERFVCESAREWRPDISCDDPADIIQDGSKLWALDKPNIPQAPPDWKRLYRIRGEGSCRFADVYYLTPLGKRLRSMVEIHKYILEHPDAGLTTSQFSFLIPKPLKENYVRKRPTTAMSSPGLSTLQPLEPTEVNPLHG
;
A
#
# COMPACT_ATOMS: atom_id res chain seq x y z
N MET A 1 -6.89 10.63 10.74
CA MET A 1 -6.65 10.01 9.42
C MET A 1 -7.57 8.80 9.34
N SER A 2 -8.58 8.79 8.48
CA SER A 2 -9.48 7.63 8.34
C SER A 2 -8.78 6.54 7.56
N THR A 3 -8.75 5.35 8.13
CA THR A 3 -7.86 4.27 7.74
C THR A 3 -8.72 3.11 7.22
N GLN A 4 -8.59 2.74 5.93
CA GLN A 4 -9.31 1.61 5.34
C GLN A 4 -8.35 0.50 5.01
N MET A 5 -8.70 -0.73 5.38
CA MET A 5 -7.84 -1.87 5.13
C MET A 5 -8.47 -2.97 4.30
N HIS A 6 -7.58 -3.62 3.60
CA HIS A 6 -7.78 -4.87 2.93
C HIS A 6 -6.87 -5.92 3.55
N SER A 7 -7.44 -7.07 3.91
CA SER A 7 -6.68 -8.22 4.41
C SER A 7 -6.54 -9.29 3.34
N ALA A 8 -5.29 -9.68 3.06
CA ALA A 8 -4.96 -10.85 2.27
C ALA A 8 -4.37 -11.94 3.19
N LYS A 9 -4.84 -13.18 3.06
CA LYS A 9 -4.32 -14.32 3.83
C LYS A 9 -2.99 -14.77 3.21
N GLY A 10 -1.87 -14.33 3.79
CA GLY A 10 -0.53 -14.79 3.45
C GLY A 10 -0.16 -16.05 4.25
N LYS A 11 0.41 -17.05 3.58
CA LYS A 11 0.95 -18.26 4.21
C LYS A 11 2.20 -17.94 5.05
N GLU A 12 2.36 -18.77 6.07
CA GLU A 12 3.49 -18.94 6.98
C GLU A 12 4.86 -18.73 6.31
N VAL A 13 5.70 -17.95 6.97
CA VAL A 13 7.09 -17.66 6.59
C VAL A 13 7.92 -18.92 6.84
N GLN A 14 8.39 -19.57 5.77
CA GLN A 14 9.60 -20.36 5.89
C GLN A 14 10.81 -19.46 5.64
N GLU A 15 11.57 -19.32 6.71
CA GLU A 15 12.83 -18.62 6.81
C GLU A 15 13.89 -19.30 5.92
N SER A 16 14.53 -18.53 5.04
CA SER A 16 15.81 -18.92 4.46
C SER A 16 16.66 -17.68 4.19
N HIS A 17 17.83 -17.71 4.80
CA HIS A 17 18.82 -16.65 4.90
C HIS A 17 19.54 -16.30 3.56
N VAL A 18 19.93 -15.01 3.49
CA VAL A 18 21.00 -14.33 2.74
C VAL A 18 20.92 -14.16 1.20
N GLY A 19 21.07 -12.89 0.77
CA GLY A 19 21.96 -12.54 -0.34
C GLY A 19 21.36 -11.70 -1.46
N CYS A 20 21.51 -10.37 -1.40
CA CYS A 20 21.39 -9.51 -2.58
C CYS A 20 22.77 -9.05 -3.03
N THR A 21 23.31 -9.67 -4.09
CA THR A 21 24.18 -9.04 -5.09
C THR A 21 24.38 -9.99 -6.27
N SER A 22 24.45 -9.46 -7.48
CA SER A 22 24.92 -10.19 -8.66
C SER A 22 25.89 -9.28 -9.42
N PRO A 23 27.05 -9.81 -9.85
CA PRO A 23 27.47 -9.56 -11.22
C PRO A 23 28.04 -10.79 -11.95
N ASN A 24 27.68 -10.86 -13.24
CA ASN A 24 28.29 -11.49 -14.43
C ASN A 24 28.80 -12.95 -14.48
N SER A 25 28.10 -13.72 -15.34
CA SER A 25 28.46 -14.81 -16.28
C SER A 25 29.64 -15.78 -16.00
N SER A 26 29.32 -17.07 -15.79
CA SER A 26 29.78 -18.23 -16.59
C SER A 26 29.01 -19.52 -16.25
N LYS A 27 28.65 -20.29 -17.30
CA LYS A 27 28.11 -21.68 -17.42
C LYS A 27 28.58 -22.68 -16.32
N VAL A 28 27.89 -23.73 -15.82
CA VAL A 28 26.83 -24.68 -16.26
C VAL A 28 26.18 -25.35 -15.00
N ILE A 29 25.04 -26.03 -15.22
CA ILE A 29 24.43 -27.18 -14.50
C ILE A 29 23.19 -26.86 -13.67
N GLY A 30 22.12 -27.61 -13.99
CA GLY A 30 20.74 -27.27 -13.74
C GLY A 30 20.32 -27.27 -12.28
N LYS A 31 19.50 -26.28 -11.95
CA LYS A 31 18.51 -26.37 -10.90
C LYS A 31 17.16 -26.04 -11.48
N GLU A 32 16.27 -27.01 -11.37
CA GLU A 32 14.88 -27.02 -11.77
C GLU A 32 14.20 -25.69 -11.46
N LYS A 33 13.73 -25.00 -12.50
CA LYS A 33 13.02 -23.73 -12.37
C LYS A 33 11.69 -24.01 -11.68
N LYS A 34 11.64 -23.89 -10.35
CA LYS A 34 10.37 -23.79 -9.64
C LYS A 34 9.64 -22.59 -10.21
N HIS A 35 8.60 -22.83 -10.99
CA HIS A 35 7.70 -21.80 -11.47
C HIS A 35 7.16 -21.05 -10.25
N HIS A 36 7.69 -19.85 -10.00
CA HIS A 36 7.12 -18.93 -9.04
C HIS A 36 5.71 -18.60 -9.54
N ARG A 37 4.69 -19.33 -9.07
CA ARG A 37 3.28 -19.07 -9.41
C ARG A 37 3.03 -17.58 -9.22
N ASP A 38 2.70 -16.89 -10.30
CA ASP A 38 2.28 -15.50 -10.29
C ASP A 38 0.93 -15.41 -9.58
N THR A 39 0.99 -15.40 -8.24
CA THR A 39 -0.20 -15.44 -7.41
C THR A 39 -0.63 -14.00 -7.19
N THR A 40 -1.34 -13.45 -8.17
CA THR A 40 -2.16 -12.25 -7.97
C THR A 40 -3.37 -12.68 -7.14
N TYR A 41 -3.73 -11.92 -6.11
CA TYR A 41 -4.88 -12.23 -5.26
C TYR A 41 -5.92 -11.13 -5.33
N GLU A 42 -7.15 -11.59 -5.28
CA GLU A 42 -8.32 -10.81 -4.93
C GLU A 42 -8.37 -10.70 -3.41
N ILE A 43 -8.67 -9.50 -2.92
CA ILE A 43 -8.87 -9.26 -1.50
C ILE A 43 -10.19 -9.91 -1.07
N ARG A 44 -10.14 -10.62 0.05
CA ARG A 44 -11.30 -11.38 0.55
C ARG A 44 -11.97 -10.75 1.78
N THR A 45 -11.35 -9.73 2.36
CA THR A 45 -11.85 -9.10 3.58
C THR A 45 -11.66 -7.61 3.48
N PHE A 46 -12.78 -6.90 3.53
CA PHE A 46 -12.88 -5.46 3.43
C PHE A 46 -13.17 -4.88 4.80
N THR A 47 -12.41 -3.87 5.20
CA THR A 47 -12.56 -3.27 6.54
C THR A 47 -12.34 -1.77 6.49
N VAL A 48 -13.01 -1.05 7.40
CA VAL A 48 -12.86 0.39 7.58
C VAL A 48 -12.78 0.72 9.06
N GLN A 49 -11.93 1.69 9.40
CA GLN A 49 -11.83 2.20 10.76
C GLN A 49 -12.85 3.32 10.98
N CYS A 50 -13.67 3.18 12.03
CA CYS A 50 -14.57 4.24 12.48
C CYS A 50 -13.75 5.46 12.95
N ALA A 51 -14.10 6.65 12.45
CA ALA A 51 -13.43 7.89 12.80
C ALA A 51 -13.73 8.37 14.23
N ALA A 52 -14.82 7.90 14.85
CA ALA A 52 -15.24 8.31 16.19
C ALA A 52 -14.60 7.44 17.30
N CYS A 53 -14.69 6.11 17.16
CA CYS A 53 -14.23 5.18 18.20
C CYS A 53 -12.96 4.40 17.82
N ASN A 54 -12.41 4.60 16.62
CA ASN A 54 -11.22 3.92 16.09
C ASN A 54 -11.33 2.38 15.97
N LYS A 55 -12.53 1.82 16.16
CA LYS A 55 -12.81 0.38 15.99
C LYS A 55 -12.93 0.03 14.51
N TRP A 56 -12.50 -1.18 14.16
CA TRP A 56 -12.58 -1.71 12.82
C TRP A 56 -13.94 -2.38 12.56
N ARG A 57 -14.55 -2.04 11.43
CA ARG A 57 -15.81 -2.62 10.96
C ARG A 57 -15.58 -3.42 9.69
N LEU A 58 -16.25 -4.56 9.58
CA LEU A 58 -16.28 -5.37 8.36
C LEU A 58 -17.26 -4.74 7.36
N ILE A 59 -16.83 -4.66 6.10
CA ILE A 59 -17.66 -4.20 4.99
C ILE A 59 -18.13 -5.44 4.22
N PRO A 60 -19.44 -5.59 3.97
CA PRO A 60 -20.01 -6.84 3.48
C PRO A 60 -19.65 -7.17 2.03
N THR A 61 -19.47 -6.14 1.19
CA THR A 61 -19.22 -6.29 -0.25
C THR A 61 -18.03 -5.47 -0.70
N ARG A 62 -17.44 -5.86 -1.82
CA ARG A 62 -16.36 -5.11 -2.46
C ARG A 62 -16.86 -3.74 -2.90
N GLU A 63 -18.03 -3.70 -3.51
CA GLU A 63 -18.65 -2.50 -4.07
C GLU A 63 -18.82 -1.44 -2.97
N LYS A 64 -19.34 -1.84 -1.80
CA LYS A 64 -19.50 -0.92 -0.67
C LYS A 64 -18.17 -0.42 -0.14
N TYR A 65 -17.14 -1.28 -0.14
CA TYR A 65 -15.80 -0.85 0.24
C TYR A 65 -15.24 0.17 -0.76
N GLU A 66 -15.41 -0.08 -2.05
CA GLU A 66 -14.90 0.81 -3.08
C GLU A 66 -15.61 2.17 -3.06
N GLU A 67 -16.91 2.22 -2.76
CA GLU A 67 -17.66 3.45 -2.51
C GLU A 67 -17.09 4.24 -1.32
N ILE A 68 -16.88 3.56 -0.18
CA ILE A 68 -16.35 4.18 1.04
C ILE A 68 -14.90 4.67 0.81
N ARG A 69 -14.05 3.93 0.08
CA ARG A 69 -12.64 4.33 -0.20
C ARG A 69 -12.52 5.55 -1.10
N GLU A 70 -13.42 5.66 -2.08
CA GLU A 70 -13.44 6.76 -3.03
C GLU A 70 -13.79 8.06 -2.31
N ASN A 71 -14.74 7.97 -1.36
CA ASN A 71 -15.30 9.13 -0.68
C ASN A 71 -14.68 9.43 0.69
N ILE A 72 -13.78 8.60 1.21
CA ILE A 72 -13.26 8.70 2.60
C ILE A 72 -12.61 10.04 2.97
N SER A 73 -12.10 10.77 1.97
CA SER A 73 -11.52 12.09 2.18
C SER A 73 -12.57 13.17 2.42
N ARG A 74 -13.77 12.99 1.86
CA ARG A 74 -14.92 13.90 1.95
C ARG A 74 -15.84 13.49 3.09
N GLU A 75 -16.14 12.19 3.18
CA GLU A 75 -17.04 11.62 4.15
C GLU A 75 -16.30 10.60 5.01
N ARG A 76 -16.12 10.92 6.29
CA ARG A 76 -15.49 10.01 7.23
C ARG A 76 -16.47 8.91 7.59
N PHE A 77 -16.00 7.67 7.56
CA PHE A 77 -16.79 6.55 8.02
C PHE A 77 -16.95 6.58 9.55
N VAL A 78 -18.19 6.44 10.03
CA VAL A 78 -18.55 6.25 11.44
C VAL A 78 -19.39 4.98 11.60
N CYS A 79 -19.55 4.46 12.82
CA CYS A 79 -20.29 3.21 13.03
C CYS A 79 -21.73 3.30 12.52
N GLU A 80 -22.37 4.45 12.65
CA GLU A 80 -23.73 4.71 12.18
C GLU A 80 -23.85 4.50 10.66
N SER A 81 -22.79 4.76 9.89
CA SER A 81 -22.76 4.48 8.45
C SER A 81 -22.92 2.99 8.12
N ALA A 82 -22.55 2.09 9.04
CA ALA A 82 -22.74 0.65 8.86
C ALA A 82 -24.17 0.16 9.13
N ARG A 83 -25.09 1.03 9.59
CA ARG A 83 -26.49 0.65 9.82
C ARG A 83 -27.22 0.21 8.56
N GLU A 84 -26.69 0.57 7.38
CA GLU A 84 -27.15 0.08 6.08
C GLU A 84 -27.09 -1.45 5.96
N TRP A 85 -26.14 -2.12 6.62
CA TRP A 85 -26.02 -3.59 6.62
C TRP A 85 -26.04 -4.23 8.01
N ARG A 86 -25.92 -3.44 9.09
CA ARG A 86 -26.00 -3.90 10.48
C ARG A 86 -26.79 -2.88 11.32
N PRO A 87 -28.14 -2.97 11.36
CA PRO A 87 -29.01 -1.91 11.88
C PRO A 87 -28.72 -1.42 13.30
N ASP A 88 -28.31 -2.32 14.20
CA ASP A 88 -28.12 -2.01 15.63
C ASP A 88 -26.69 -1.57 15.99
N ILE A 89 -25.80 -1.41 15.00
CA ILE A 89 -24.41 -1.07 15.27
C ILE A 89 -24.25 0.34 15.86
N SER A 90 -23.35 0.43 16.84
CA SER A 90 -22.95 1.66 17.50
C SER A 90 -21.44 1.72 17.75
N CYS A 91 -20.99 2.83 18.32
CA CYS A 91 -19.62 2.97 18.80
C CYS A 91 -19.34 2.16 20.07
N ASP A 92 -20.36 1.69 20.80
CA ASP A 92 -20.17 0.90 22.03
C ASP A 92 -19.89 -0.57 21.73
N ASP A 93 -20.39 -1.07 20.61
CA ASP A 93 -20.13 -2.44 20.15
C ASP A 93 -18.62 -2.74 20.01
N PRO A 94 -18.18 -3.97 20.34
CA PRO A 94 -16.80 -4.40 20.14
C PRO A 94 -16.42 -4.33 18.65
N ALA A 95 -15.12 -4.17 18.35
CA ALA A 95 -14.63 -4.17 16.98
C ALA A 95 -14.93 -5.52 16.29
N ASP A 96 -15.28 -5.48 15.00
CA ASP A 96 -15.58 -6.70 14.24
C ASP A 96 -14.32 -7.53 13.97
N ILE A 97 -13.17 -6.85 13.96
CA ILE A 97 -11.85 -7.43 13.74
C ILE A 97 -10.78 -6.62 14.48
N ILE A 98 -9.76 -7.31 15.00
CA ILE A 98 -8.62 -6.71 15.66
C ILE A 98 -7.32 -7.10 14.94
N GLN A 99 -6.27 -6.32 15.16
CA GLN A 99 -4.93 -6.60 14.63
C GLN A 99 -4.24 -7.61 15.54
N ASP A 100 -4.49 -8.90 15.29
CA ASP A 100 -3.96 -10.03 16.07
C ASP A 100 -2.69 -10.66 15.45
N GLY A 101 -2.15 -10.06 14.38
CA GLY A 101 -1.01 -10.60 13.63
C GLY A 101 -1.34 -11.74 12.66
N SER A 102 -2.58 -12.24 12.64
CA SER A 102 -3.00 -13.34 11.75
C SER A 102 -3.14 -12.93 10.28
N LYS A 103 -3.12 -11.62 9.99
CA LYS A 103 -3.33 -11.07 8.65
C LYS A 103 -2.31 -9.98 8.33
N LEU A 104 -2.00 -9.87 7.05
CA LEU A 104 -1.27 -8.73 6.53
C LEU A 104 -2.25 -7.59 6.25
N TRP A 105 -1.99 -6.46 6.89
CA TRP A 105 -2.83 -5.28 6.87
C TRP A 105 -2.22 -4.20 5.98
N ALA A 106 -3.02 -3.60 5.11
CA ALA A 106 -2.58 -2.51 4.23
C ALA A 106 -3.68 -1.50 3.97
N LEU A 107 -3.26 -0.25 3.79
CA LEU A 107 -4.10 0.94 3.73
C LEU A 107 -4.15 1.51 2.34
N ASP A 108 -5.32 1.55 1.72
CA ASP A 108 -5.45 2.30 0.47
C ASP A 108 -5.17 3.78 0.72
N LYS A 109 -4.57 4.43 -0.29
CA LYS A 109 -4.51 5.89 -0.32
C LYS A 109 -5.94 6.43 -0.49
N PRO A 110 -6.27 7.64 -0.01
CA PRO A 110 -7.58 8.22 -0.26
C PRO A 110 -7.82 8.43 -1.77
N ASN A 111 -9.10 8.51 -2.16
CA ASN A 111 -9.55 8.86 -3.52
C ASN A 111 -9.12 7.85 -4.60
N ILE A 112 -9.09 6.55 -4.26
CA ILE A 112 -8.99 5.53 -5.30
C ILE A 112 -10.38 5.33 -5.88
N PRO A 113 -10.57 5.52 -7.20
CA PRO A 113 -11.87 5.41 -7.84
C PRO A 113 -12.39 3.97 -7.75
N GLN A 114 -13.71 3.81 -7.75
CA GLN A 114 -14.33 2.51 -7.97
C GLN A 114 -13.90 1.96 -9.35
N ALA A 115 -13.61 0.66 -9.41
CA ALA A 115 -13.34 0.02 -10.69
C ALA A 115 -14.62 0.06 -11.56
N PRO A 116 -14.50 0.13 -12.90
CA PRO A 116 -15.66 0.04 -13.77
C PRO A 116 -16.46 -1.26 -13.55
N PRO A 117 -17.75 -1.31 -13.97
CA PRO A 117 -18.57 -2.51 -13.87
C PRO A 117 -17.89 -3.73 -14.50
N ASP A 118 -17.94 -4.88 -13.83
CA ASP A 118 -17.27 -6.14 -14.21
C ASP A 118 -15.73 -6.13 -14.26
N TRP A 119 -15.10 -5.00 -13.92
CA TRP A 119 -13.67 -4.92 -13.70
C TRP A 119 -13.31 -5.20 -12.25
N LYS A 120 -12.15 -5.81 -12.05
CA LYS A 120 -11.59 -6.06 -10.72
C LYS A 120 -10.21 -5.42 -10.58
N ARG A 121 -10.02 -4.69 -9.48
CA ARG A 121 -8.69 -4.23 -9.06
C ARG A 121 -8.00 -5.33 -8.26
N LEU A 122 -6.89 -5.84 -8.77
CA LEU A 122 -6.14 -6.95 -8.19
C LEU A 122 -4.79 -6.48 -7.63
N TYR A 123 -4.29 -7.21 -6.64
CA TYR A 123 -3.01 -6.92 -6.01
C TYR A 123 -2.09 -8.13 -6.05
N ARG A 124 -0.81 -7.88 -6.28
CA ARG A 124 0.27 -8.83 -6.05
C ARG A 124 1.20 -8.25 -4.99
N ILE A 125 0.91 -8.50 -3.71
CA ILE A 125 1.84 -8.23 -2.59
C ILE A 125 3.17 -8.95 -2.87
N ARG A 126 4.25 -8.24 -2.60
CA ARG A 126 5.61 -8.75 -2.66
C ARG A 126 6.05 -9.19 -1.27
N GLY A 127 7.05 -10.06 -1.20
CA GLY A 127 7.62 -10.47 0.08
C GLY A 127 8.14 -9.28 0.91
N GLU A 128 8.19 -9.49 2.22
CA GLU A 128 8.79 -8.55 3.16
C GLU A 128 10.25 -8.24 2.77
N GLY A 129 10.66 -6.99 2.99
CA GLY A 129 11.97 -6.50 2.59
C GLY A 129 12.09 -6.20 1.08
N SER A 130 10.99 -6.27 0.31
CA SER A 130 10.96 -5.78 -1.07
C SER A 130 11.00 -4.25 -1.15
N CYS A 131 11.30 -3.69 -2.32
CA CYS A 131 11.34 -2.23 -2.56
C CYS A 131 9.96 -1.59 -2.67
N ARG A 132 8.89 -2.39 -2.79
CA ARG A 132 7.50 -1.93 -2.80
C ARG A 132 6.60 -2.99 -2.20
N PHE A 133 5.44 -2.56 -1.69
CA PHE A 133 4.49 -3.45 -1.03
C PHE A 133 3.81 -4.40 -2.01
N ALA A 134 3.25 -3.89 -3.10
CA ALA A 134 2.53 -4.69 -4.09
C ALA A 134 2.67 -4.11 -5.49
N ASP A 135 2.30 -4.90 -6.50
CA ASP A 135 1.92 -4.41 -7.82
C ASP A 135 0.38 -4.43 -7.94
N VAL A 136 -0.17 -3.46 -8.67
CA VAL A 136 -1.62 -3.30 -8.89
C VAL A 136 -1.93 -3.68 -10.34
N TYR A 137 -3.01 -4.42 -10.53
CA TYR A 137 -3.54 -4.81 -11.83
C TYR A 137 -5.03 -4.51 -11.91
N TYR A 138 -5.54 -4.34 -13.12
CA TYR A 138 -6.96 -4.39 -13.41
C TYR A 138 -7.25 -5.61 -14.27
N LEU A 139 -8.24 -6.39 -13.88
CA LEU A 139 -8.77 -7.50 -14.66
C LEU A 139 -9.95 -6.99 -15.48
N THR A 140 -9.88 -7.13 -16.80
CA THR A 140 -10.99 -6.81 -17.70
C THR A 140 -12.10 -7.87 -17.58
N PRO A 141 -13.33 -7.57 -18.04
CA PRO A 141 -14.41 -8.56 -18.12
C PRO A 141 -14.04 -9.78 -19.00
N LEU A 142 -13.13 -9.59 -19.96
CA LEU A 142 -12.57 -10.65 -20.82
C LEU A 142 -11.40 -11.42 -20.18
N GLY A 143 -11.07 -11.13 -18.92
CA GLY A 143 -10.00 -11.81 -18.18
C GLY A 143 -8.57 -11.33 -18.50
N LYS A 144 -8.40 -10.26 -19.30
CA LYS A 144 -7.09 -9.67 -19.57
C LYS A 144 -6.62 -8.88 -18.35
N ARG A 145 -5.35 -8.99 -17.98
CA ARG A 145 -4.75 -8.20 -16.89
C ARG A 145 -4.01 -7.01 -17.46
N LEU A 146 -4.34 -5.81 -16.97
CA LEU A 146 -3.68 -4.57 -17.32
C LEU A 146 -2.93 -4.03 -16.10
N ARG A 147 -1.68 -3.60 -16.28
CA ARG A 147 -0.71 -3.26 -15.22
C ARG A 147 -0.26 -1.81 -15.23
N SER A 148 -0.80 -0.98 -16.12
CA SER A 148 -0.44 0.44 -16.19
C SER A 148 -1.50 1.30 -16.88
N MET A 149 -1.44 2.61 -16.68
CA MET A 149 -2.28 3.58 -17.40
C MET A 149 -2.06 3.53 -18.91
N VAL A 150 -0.85 3.22 -19.39
CA VAL A 150 -0.55 3.09 -20.82
C VAL A 150 -1.37 1.95 -21.42
N GLU A 151 -1.47 0.82 -20.72
CA GLU A 151 -2.28 -0.31 -21.16
C GLU A 151 -3.78 -0.02 -21.07
N ILE A 152 -4.24 0.76 -20.07
CA ILE A 152 -5.62 1.25 -20.00
C ILE A 152 -5.94 2.14 -21.20
N HIS A 153 -5.09 3.12 -21.51
CA HIS A 153 -5.31 4.01 -22.66
C HIS A 153 -5.39 3.23 -23.97
N LYS A 154 -4.47 2.29 -24.17
CA LYS A 154 -4.49 1.40 -25.33
C LYS A 154 -5.79 0.59 -25.39
N TYR A 155 -6.24 0.04 -24.26
CA TYR A 155 -7.50 -0.71 -24.19
C TYR A 155 -8.72 0.15 -24.54
N ILE A 156 -8.80 1.39 -24.04
CA ILE A 156 -9.90 2.31 -24.35
C ILE A 156 -9.93 2.64 -25.85
N LEU A 157 -8.77 2.85 -26.49
CA LEU A 157 -8.68 3.10 -27.93
C LEU A 157 -9.11 1.89 -28.77
N GLU A 158 -8.79 0.68 -28.31
CA GLU A 158 -9.19 -0.58 -28.97
C GLU A 158 -10.67 -0.93 -28.74
N HIS A 159 -11.31 -0.34 -27.72
CA HIS A 159 -12.68 -0.64 -27.32
C HIS A 159 -13.50 0.63 -27.01
N PRO A 160 -13.80 1.47 -28.02
CA PRO A 160 -14.50 2.75 -27.82
C PRO A 160 -15.92 2.58 -27.25
N ASP A 161 -16.60 1.48 -27.58
CA ASP A 161 -17.98 1.22 -27.14
C ASP A 161 -18.09 0.79 -25.67
N ALA A 162 -16.96 0.58 -24.98
CA ALA A 162 -16.96 0.14 -23.58
C ALA A 162 -17.31 1.27 -22.59
N GLY A 163 -17.40 2.53 -23.04
CA GLY A 163 -17.79 3.67 -22.20
C GLY A 163 -16.81 3.96 -21.04
N LEU A 164 -15.56 3.51 -21.16
CA LEU A 164 -14.56 3.61 -20.10
C LEU A 164 -13.86 4.97 -20.10
N THR A 165 -13.63 5.51 -18.90
CA THR A 165 -12.82 6.72 -18.73
C THR A 165 -11.56 6.42 -17.92
N THR A 166 -10.48 7.16 -18.19
CA THR A 166 -9.21 6.99 -17.49
C THR A 166 -9.30 7.30 -15.99
N SER A 167 -10.26 8.14 -15.59
CA SER A 167 -10.53 8.51 -14.20
C SER A 167 -11.01 7.35 -13.32
N GLN A 168 -11.52 6.27 -13.91
CA GLN A 168 -11.96 5.06 -13.18
C GLN A 168 -10.79 4.14 -12.80
N PHE A 169 -9.55 4.49 -13.17
CA PHE A 169 -8.39 3.64 -12.98
C PHE A 169 -7.31 4.33 -12.13
N SER A 170 -6.76 3.56 -11.19
CA SER A 170 -5.62 3.99 -10.38
C SER A 170 -4.74 2.83 -9.96
N PHE A 171 -3.44 2.99 -10.18
CA PHE A 171 -2.39 2.02 -9.86
C PHE A 171 -1.66 2.36 -8.54
N LEU A 172 -2.24 3.23 -7.71
CA LEU A 172 -1.66 3.57 -6.41
C LEU A 172 -1.62 2.36 -5.47
N ILE A 173 -0.44 2.09 -4.92
CA ILE A 173 -0.20 0.93 -4.06
C ILE A 173 -0.62 1.27 -2.62
N PRO A 174 -1.33 0.37 -1.92
CA PRO A 174 -1.69 0.54 -0.53
C PRO A 174 -0.45 0.49 0.37
N LYS A 175 -0.49 1.22 1.48
CA LYS A 175 0.59 1.29 2.46
C LYS A 175 0.45 0.15 3.47
N PRO A 176 1.44 -0.75 3.62
CA PRO A 176 1.40 -1.76 4.66
C PRO A 176 1.36 -1.09 6.03
N LEU A 177 0.62 -1.68 6.97
CA LEU A 177 0.62 -1.21 8.35
C LEU A 177 1.85 -1.72 9.12
N LYS A 178 2.36 -2.91 8.77
CA LYS A 178 3.60 -3.45 9.35
C LYS A 178 4.77 -2.52 9.02
N GLU A 179 5.43 -2.02 10.05
CA GLU A 179 6.64 -1.23 9.92
C GLU A 179 7.76 -2.05 9.26
N ASN A 180 8.62 -1.38 8.48
CA ASN A 180 9.75 -1.99 7.78
C ASN A 180 9.41 -3.10 6.79
N TYR A 181 8.12 -3.32 6.47
CA TYR A 181 7.72 -4.30 5.46
C TYR A 181 8.38 -4.03 4.10
N VAL A 182 8.47 -2.76 3.73
CA VAL A 182 9.18 -2.30 2.53
C VAL A 182 10.56 -1.83 2.94
N ARG A 183 11.60 -2.37 2.29
CA ARG A 183 12.99 -1.95 2.51
C ARG A 183 13.14 -0.50 2.10
N LYS A 184 13.41 0.36 3.08
CA LYS A 184 13.87 1.73 2.82
C LYS A 184 15.26 1.62 2.19
N ARG A 185 15.48 2.29 1.06
CA ARG A 185 16.82 2.37 0.46
C ARG A 185 17.71 3.10 1.48
N PRO A 186 18.91 2.59 1.82
CA PRO A 186 19.86 3.36 2.60
C PRO A 186 20.12 4.66 1.85
N THR A 187 19.86 5.79 2.49
CA THR A 187 20.33 7.08 1.97
C THR A 187 21.85 7.01 2.11
N THR A 188 22.55 6.82 1.00
CA THR A 188 23.99 7.09 0.99
C THR A 188 24.11 8.58 1.30
N ALA A 189 24.42 8.92 2.55
CA ALA A 189 24.88 10.25 2.88
C ALA A 189 26.13 10.46 2.02
N MET A 190 26.01 11.27 0.96
CA MET A 190 27.18 11.77 0.29
C MET A 190 27.85 12.71 1.29
N SER A 191 28.82 12.16 2.01
CA SER A 191 29.84 12.94 2.70
C SER A 191 30.56 13.74 1.62
N SER A 192 30.15 14.99 1.39
CA SER A 192 30.96 15.94 0.63
C SER A 192 32.25 16.17 1.41
N PRO A 193 33.44 15.93 0.83
CA PRO A 193 34.70 16.28 1.48
C PRO A 193 35.04 17.74 1.21
N GLY A 194 35.25 18.49 2.29
CA GLY A 194 36.02 19.75 2.30
C GLY A 194 35.20 21.04 2.23
N LEU A 195 35.20 21.84 3.30
CA LEU A 195 36.16 22.96 3.45
C LEU A 195 35.78 23.83 4.67
N SER A 196 36.68 23.80 5.65
CA SER A 196 37.03 24.85 6.63
C SER A 196 35.97 25.47 7.54
N THR A 197 36.06 25.05 8.80
CA THR A 197 35.87 25.82 10.03
C THR A 197 36.24 27.31 9.88
N LEU A 198 35.28 28.20 10.11
CA LEU A 198 35.55 29.51 10.72
C LEU A 198 34.54 29.74 11.84
N GLN A 199 35.09 29.73 13.04
CA GLN A 199 34.44 30.01 14.31
C GLN A 199 34.18 31.54 14.40
N PRO A 200 33.00 32.00 14.87
CA PRO A 200 32.75 33.42 15.07
C PRO A 200 33.64 34.04 16.16
N LEU A 201 34.21 35.21 15.87
CA LEU A 201 35.01 36.02 16.80
C LEU A 201 34.09 36.66 17.85
N GLU A 202 34.26 36.28 19.11
CA GLU A 202 33.66 36.97 20.27
C GLU A 202 34.44 38.27 20.56
N PRO A 203 33.77 39.39 20.94
CA PRO A 203 34.43 40.66 21.20
C PRO A 203 35.26 40.67 22.49
N THR A 204 36.46 41.24 22.38
CA THR A 204 37.45 41.43 23.45
C THR A 204 36.92 42.29 24.60
N GLU A 205 36.90 41.75 25.82
CA GLU A 205 36.76 42.54 27.04
C GLU A 205 38.15 42.78 27.66
N VAL A 206 38.47 44.04 27.93
CA VAL A 206 39.76 44.53 28.43
C VAL A 206 39.69 44.85 29.93
N ASN A 207 40.81 44.60 30.63
CA ASN A 207 41.34 45.23 31.86
C ASN A 207 41.69 44.25 33.01
N PRO A 208 42.51 44.65 34.00
CA PRO A 208 43.89 45.13 33.87
C PRO A 208 44.82 44.36 34.83
N LEU A 209 46.13 44.37 34.53
CA LEU A 209 47.18 43.76 35.35
C LEU A 209 47.30 44.41 36.74
N HIS A 210 47.24 43.59 37.78
CA HIS A 210 47.70 43.92 39.14
C HIS A 210 48.74 42.90 39.59
N GLY A 211 49.87 43.41 40.08
CA GLY A 211 50.83 42.69 40.95
C GLY A 211 52.05 42.13 40.27
#